data_AF-A0A379KD97-F1
#
_entry.id   AF-A0A379KD97-F1
#
_cell.length_a   1.000
_cell.length_b   1.000
_cell.length_c   1.000
_cell.angle_alpha   90.00
_cell.angle_beta   90.00
_cell.angle_gamma   90.00
#
_symmetry.space_group_name_H-M   'P 1'
#
loop_
_entity.id
_entity.type
_entity.pdbx_description
1 polymer ?
#
loop_
_entity_poly.entity_id
_entity_poly.type
_entity_poly.pdbx_seq_one_letter_code
_entity_poly.pdbx_strand_id
1 'polypeptide(L)'
;MKNRMYGVATAIFAMALAILVSVLIAWLAYLLPVKSEVLASWVQAIGSILTIIGAVIIGERQASGLQKQAEMTRQKEVRRRQNCYLAIAKVGLDAANAITPCVDGERVNQLLLVLTVTRHQLPDAIDGLRAIPIHEVGSAEAITAIAGLRQTLIWLQAEVEKVWTMPSLDALIQADRQGVSEMNCASARGLIASANRQYEAMVAALDRDI
;
A
#
# COMPACT_ATOMS: atom_id res chain seq x y z
N MET A 1 21.19 15.46 6.81
CA MET A 1 22.17 16.56 6.97
C MET A 1 23.05 16.78 5.74
N LYS A 2 23.70 15.75 5.16
CA LYS A 2 24.60 15.91 3.99
C LYS A 2 24.02 16.75 2.83
N ASN A 3 22.76 16.56 2.44
CA ASN A 3 22.16 17.30 1.31
C ASN A 3 22.00 18.81 1.54
N ARG A 4 21.85 19.26 2.80
CA ARG A 4 21.81 20.71 3.12
C ARG A 4 23.19 21.34 3.03
N MET A 5 24.24 20.59 3.37
CA MET A 5 25.62 21.07 3.37
C MET A 5 26.13 21.33 1.94
N TYR A 6 25.76 20.47 0.99
CA TYR A 6 26.11 20.66 -0.43
C TYR A 6 25.42 21.89 -1.03
N GLY A 7 24.16 22.17 -0.69
CA GLY A 7 23.44 23.33 -1.22
C GLY A 7 24.06 24.68 -0.79
N VAL A 8 24.46 24.79 0.48
CA VAL A 8 25.12 26.01 0.99
C VAL A 8 26.49 26.20 0.34
N ALA A 9 27.28 25.13 0.19
CA ALA A 9 28.58 25.20 -0.47
C ALA A 9 28.47 25.63 -1.94
N THR A 10 27.49 25.10 -2.69
CA THR A 10 27.26 25.50 -4.08
C THR A 10 26.82 26.96 -4.21
N ALA A 11 26.01 27.46 -3.27
CA ALA A 11 25.56 28.86 -3.28
C ALA A 11 26.71 29.84 -3.01
N ILE A 12 27.56 29.52 -2.01
CA ILE A 12 28.75 30.33 -1.70
C ILE A 12 29.73 30.33 -2.88
N PHE A 13 29.97 29.18 -3.51
CA PHE A 13 30.84 29.07 -4.68
C PHE A 13 30.31 29.89 -5.86
N ALA A 14 29.01 29.81 -6.15
CA ALA A 14 28.39 30.60 -7.22
C ALA A 14 28.50 32.12 -6.96
N MET A 15 28.30 32.55 -5.72
CA MET A 15 28.45 33.96 -5.32
C MET A 15 29.90 34.44 -5.45
N ALA A 16 30.88 33.65 -4.98
CA ALA A 16 32.29 33.96 -5.11
C ALA A 16 32.73 34.05 -6.58
N LEU A 17 32.25 33.12 -7.43
CA LEU A 17 32.51 33.14 -8.86
C LEU A 17 31.91 34.38 -9.53
N ALA A 18 30.67 34.75 -9.19
CA ALA A 18 30.05 35.96 -9.72
C ALA A 18 30.85 37.22 -9.37
N ILE A 19 31.30 37.36 -8.11
CA ILE A 19 32.14 38.48 -7.67
C ILE A 19 33.47 38.50 -8.46
N LEU A 20 34.12 37.35 -8.62
CA LEU A 20 35.40 37.24 -9.33
C LEU A 20 35.25 37.62 -10.81
N VAL A 21 34.19 37.16 -11.47
CA VAL A 21 33.86 37.52 -12.85
C VAL A 21 33.58 39.03 -12.97
N SER A 22 32.83 39.62 -12.04
CA SER A 22 32.58 41.07 -12.02
C SER A 22 33.86 41.89 -11.88
N VAL A 23 34.78 41.48 -11.00
CA VAL A 23 36.09 42.15 -10.82
C VAL A 23 36.95 42.03 -12.08
N LEU A 24 36.97 40.84 -12.71
CA LEU A 24 37.72 40.61 -13.94
C LEU A 24 37.21 41.47 -15.09
N ILE A 25 35.89 41.58 -15.25
CA ILE A 25 35.25 42.43 -16.27
C ILE A 25 35.58 43.91 -16.02
N ALA A 26 35.52 44.37 -14.77
CA ALA A 26 35.86 45.75 -14.43
C ALA A 26 37.34 46.07 -14.71
N TRP A 27 38.24 45.12 -14.45
CA TRP A 27 39.66 45.27 -14.75
C TRP A 27 39.93 45.28 -16.26
N LEU A 28 39.28 44.41 -17.04
CA LEU A 28 39.39 44.41 -18.51
C LEU A 28 38.87 45.72 -19.13
N ALA A 29 37.78 46.26 -18.59
CA ALA A 29 37.18 47.52 -19.03
C ALA A 29 38.13 48.71 -18.85
N TYR A 30 39.00 48.67 -17.83
CA TYR A 30 40.00 49.71 -17.59
C TYR A 30 41.12 49.71 -18.65
N LEU A 31 41.44 48.55 -19.23
CA LEU A 31 42.53 48.39 -20.21
C LEU A 31 42.10 48.72 -21.65
N LEU A 32 40.81 48.74 -21.95
CA LEU A 32 40.26 49.01 -23.28
C LEU A 32 39.76 50.47 -23.35
N PRO A 33 40.20 51.30 -24.31
CA PRO A 33 39.75 52.69 -24.46
C PRO A 33 38.36 52.79 -25.10
N VAL A 34 37.40 52.02 -24.59
CA VAL A 34 36.00 52.03 -24.99
C VAL A 34 35.22 52.80 -23.93
N LYS A 35 34.24 53.62 -24.32
CA LYS A 35 33.37 54.33 -23.38
C LYS A 35 32.72 53.32 -22.42
N SER A 36 32.98 53.45 -21.13
CA SER A 36 32.56 52.53 -20.06
C SER A 36 31.05 52.25 -20.07
N GLU A 37 30.23 53.24 -20.41
CA GLU A 37 28.78 53.13 -20.56
C GLU A 37 28.36 52.11 -21.64
N VAL A 38 29.10 52.05 -22.75
CA VAL A 38 28.80 51.13 -23.86
C VAL A 38 29.15 49.70 -23.45
N LEU A 39 30.29 49.50 -22.78
CA LEU A 39 30.69 48.16 -22.32
C LEU A 39 29.74 47.62 -21.24
N ALA A 40 29.30 48.47 -20.30
CA ALA A 40 28.37 48.10 -19.24
C ALA A 40 27.02 47.64 -19.79
N SER A 41 26.47 48.35 -20.80
CA SER A 41 25.19 47.97 -21.40
C SER A 41 25.24 46.62 -22.14
N TRP A 42 26.36 46.31 -22.81
CA TRP A 42 26.59 45.00 -23.43
C TRP A 42 26.70 43.87 -22.40
N VAL A 43 27.48 44.07 -21.33
CA VAL A 43 27.63 43.06 -20.26
C VAL A 43 26.29 42.78 -19.59
N GLN A 44 25.48 43.80 -19.34
CA GLN A 44 24.15 43.65 -18.76
C GLN A 44 23.20 42.85 -19.68
N ALA A 45 23.20 43.16 -20.98
CA ALA A 45 22.35 42.47 -21.95
C ALA A 45 22.71 40.98 -22.08
N ILE A 46 24.01 40.65 -22.10
CA ILE A 46 24.47 39.25 -22.12
C ILE A 46 24.13 38.55 -20.81
N GLY A 47 24.34 39.23 -19.67
CA GLY A 47 24.03 38.70 -18.35
C GLY A 47 22.55 38.36 -18.16
N SER A 48 21.64 39.21 -18.64
CA SER A 48 20.20 38.95 -18.55
C SER A 48 19.77 37.76 -19.41
N ILE A 49 20.29 37.64 -20.64
CA ILE A 49 20.03 36.49 -21.53
C ILE A 49 20.53 35.19 -20.89
N LEU A 50 21.77 35.17 -20.39
CA LEU A 50 22.33 33.99 -19.72
C LEU A 50 21.55 33.62 -18.45
N THR A 51 21.06 34.61 -17.71
CA THR A 51 20.22 34.37 -16.54
C THR A 51 18.90 33.72 -16.92
N ILE A 52 18.24 34.18 -17.98
CA ILE A 52 16.99 33.60 -18.48
C ILE A 52 17.23 32.15 -18.94
N ILE A 53 18.28 31.90 -19.72
CA ILE A 53 18.63 30.55 -20.18
C ILE A 53 18.92 29.63 -18.98
N GLY A 54 19.70 30.10 -17.99
CA GLY A 54 19.99 29.36 -16.78
C GLY A 54 18.72 29.04 -15.97
N ALA A 55 17.82 30.01 -15.83
CA ALA A 55 16.54 29.83 -15.15
C ALA A 55 15.66 28.78 -15.85
N VAL A 56 15.60 28.79 -17.19
CA VAL A 56 14.84 27.79 -17.97
C VAL A 56 15.41 26.39 -17.77
N ILE A 57 16.73 26.21 -17.89
CA ILE A 57 17.39 24.89 -17.73
C ILE A 57 17.16 24.34 -16.32
N ILE A 58 17.25 25.20 -15.29
CA ILE A 58 16.99 24.80 -13.90
C ILE A 58 15.50 24.45 -13.73
N GLY A 59 14.60 25.24 -14.30
CA GLY A 59 13.16 25.01 -14.26
C GLY A 59 12.77 23.67 -14.87
N GLU A 60 13.29 23.33 -16.05
CA GLU A 60 13.04 22.04 -16.71
C GLU A 60 13.52 20.86 -15.89
N ARG A 61 14.72 20.95 -15.29
CA ARG A 61 15.27 19.90 -14.42
C ARG A 61 14.44 19.72 -13.15
N GLN A 62 13.98 20.80 -12.55
CA GLN A 62 13.11 20.74 -11.38
C GLN A 62 11.75 20.16 -11.73
N ALA A 63 11.13 20.58 -12.84
CA ALA A 63 9.85 20.05 -13.30
C ALA A 63 9.91 18.54 -13.57
N SER A 64 10.96 18.06 -14.26
CA SER A 64 11.15 16.62 -14.49
C SER A 64 11.36 15.85 -13.18
N GLY A 65 12.13 16.41 -12.24
CA GLY A 65 12.35 15.81 -10.93
C GLY A 65 11.05 15.69 -10.12
N LEU A 66 10.22 16.73 -10.12
CA LEU A 66 8.93 16.75 -9.44
C LEU A 66 7.95 15.76 -10.05
N GLN A 67 7.90 15.65 -11.38
CA GLN A 67 7.06 14.64 -12.06
C GLN A 67 7.46 13.22 -11.68
N LYS A 68 8.77 12.90 -11.70
CA LYS A 68 9.26 11.58 -11.29
C LYS A 68 8.96 11.30 -9.81
N GLN A 69 9.12 12.30 -8.95
CA GLN A 69 8.81 12.15 -7.53
C GLN A 69 7.31 11.94 -7.28
N ALA A 70 6.45 12.65 -8.00
CA ALA A 70 5.01 12.48 -7.93
C ALA A 70 4.59 11.06 -8.36
N GLU A 71 5.14 10.57 -9.47
CA GLU A 71 4.87 9.22 -9.97
C GLU A 71 5.35 8.14 -8.98
N MET A 72 6.57 8.25 -8.46
CA MET A 72 7.07 7.33 -7.43
C MET A 72 6.23 7.36 -6.16
N THR A 73 5.74 8.53 -5.75
CA THR A 73 4.88 8.66 -4.56
C THR A 73 3.54 7.98 -4.80
N ARG A 74 2.95 8.20 -5.98
CA ARG A 74 1.69 7.56 -6.39
C ARG A 74 1.82 6.03 -6.39
N GLN A 75 2.88 5.48 -6.99
CA GLN A 75 3.13 4.04 -7.01
C GLN A 75 3.31 3.46 -5.60
N LYS A 76 4.01 4.16 -4.71
CA LYS A 76 4.14 3.76 -3.30
C LYS A 76 2.80 3.76 -2.57
N GLU A 77 1.95 4.75 -2.83
CA GLU A 77 0.61 4.80 -2.24
C GLU A 77 -0.26 3.64 -2.72
N VAL A 78 -0.24 3.31 -4.02
CA VAL A 78 -0.95 2.16 -4.57
C VAL A 78 -0.50 0.86 -3.90
N ARG A 79 0.82 0.60 -3.84
CA ARG A 79 1.36 -0.59 -3.16
C ARG A 79 1.00 -0.63 -1.69
N ARG A 80 1.03 0.51 -0.99
CA ARG A 80 0.62 0.59 0.42
C ARG A 80 -0.85 0.18 0.59
N ARG A 81 -1.75 0.64 -0.28
CA ARG A 81 -3.17 0.27 -0.24
C ARG A 81 -3.37 -1.23 -0.51
N GLN A 82 -2.72 -1.76 -1.54
CA GLN A 82 -2.75 -3.19 -1.85
C GLN A 82 -2.29 -4.05 -0.67
N ASN A 83 -1.20 -3.66 0.01
CA ASN A 83 -0.73 -4.33 1.22
C ASN A 83 -1.75 -4.28 2.35
N CYS A 84 -2.45 -3.15 2.53
CA CYS A 84 -3.53 -3.05 3.51
C CYS A 84 -4.69 -3.99 3.17
N TYR A 85 -5.08 -4.10 1.89
CA TYR A 85 -6.13 -5.04 1.47
C TYR A 85 -5.73 -6.49 1.73
N LEU A 86 -4.49 -6.87 1.42
CA LEU A 86 -3.95 -8.20 1.72
C LEU A 86 -3.91 -8.51 3.21
N ALA A 87 -3.58 -7.53 4.05
CA ALA A 87 -3.60 -7.69 5.50
C ALA A 87 -5.02 -7.96 6.02
N ILE A 88 -6.02 -7.23 5.53
CA ILE A 88 -7.43 -7.44 5.88
C ILE A 88 -7.89 -8.83 5.42
N ALA A 89 -7.59 -9.21 4.17
CA ALA A 89 -7.93 -10.53 3.64
C ALA A 89 -7.25 -11.66 4.42
N LYS A 90 -6.01 -11.44 4.87
CA LYS A 90 -5.27 -12.38 5.69
C LYS A 90 -5.94 -12.60 7.04
N VAL A 91 -6.45 -11.54 7.69
CA VAL A 91 -7.21 -11.69 8.94
C VAL A 91 -8.44 -12.59 8.74
N GLY A 92 -9.15 -12.43 7.62
CA GLY A 92 -10.27 -13.31 7.29
C GLY A 92 -9.85 -14.76 7.00
N LEU A 93 -8.72 -14.96 6.34
CA LEU A 93 -8.15 -16.28 6.13
C LEU A 93 -7.73 -16.95 7.45
N ASP A 94 -7.03 -16.22 8.30
CA ASP A 94 -6.55 -16.71 9.58
C ASP A 94 -7.75 -17.07 10.49
N ALA A 95 -8.86 -16.31 10.43
CA ALA A 95 -10.11 -16.63 11.10
C ALA A 95 -10.75 -17.94 10.59
N ALA A 96 -10.75 -18.17 9.28
CA ALA A 96 -11.22 -19.45 8.72
C ALA A 96 -10.30 -20.61 9.12
N ASN A 97 -8.99 -20.40 9.07
CA ASN A 97 -8.00 -21.43 9.39
C ASN A 97 -8.00 -21.80 10.88
N ALA A 98 -8.41 -20.90 11.78
CA ALA A 98 -8.61 -21.19 13.20
C ALA A 98 -9.66 -22.29 13.46
N ILE A 99 -10.57 -22.52 12.51
CA ILE A 99 -11.59 -23.59 12.58
C ILE A 99 -11.02 -24.95 12.15
N THR A 100 -9.91 -24.97 11.39
CA THR A 100 -9.32 -26.20 10.83
C THR A 100 -9.11 -27.30 11.88
N PRO A 101 -8.49 -27.04 13.06
CA PRO A 101 -8.27 -28.08 14.06
C PRO A 101 -9.56 -28.70 14.60
N CYS A 102 -10.68 -27.97 14.51
CA CYS A 102 -11.99 -28.41 14.98
C CYS A 102 -12.70 -29.32 13.98
N VAL A 103 -12.27 -29.32 12.72
CA VAL A 103 -12.85 -30.09 11.61
C VAL A 103 -11.87 -31.11 11.03
N ASP A 104 -10.72 -31.27 11.66
CA ASP A 104 -9.68 -32.22 11.24
C ASP A 104 -10.05 -33.62 11.74
N GLY A 105 -10.84 -34.34 10.94
CA GLY A 105 -11.34 -35.67 11.25
C GLY A 105 -12.63 -36.03 10.52
N GLU A 106 -13.26 -37.13 10.92
CA GLU A 106 -14.60 -37.52 10.44
C GLU A 106 -15.72 -36.70 11.10
N ARG A 107 -15.43 -36.05 12.25
CA ARG A 107 -16.41 -35.36 13.09
C ARG A 107 -15.87 -34.01 13.56
N VAL A 108 -16.78 -33.06 13.75
CA VAL A 108 -16.45 -31.75 14.31
C VAL A 108 -16.33 -31.89 15.82
N ASN A 109 -15.21 -31.47 16.38
CA ASN A 109 -15.08 -31.30 17.82
C ASN A 109 -15.73 -29.98 18.23
N GLN A 110 -17.02 -30.03 18.57
CA GLN A 110 -17.83 -28.85 18.89
C GLN A 110 -17.33 -28.12 20.14
N LEU A 111 -16.82 -28.88 21.11
CA LEU A 111 -16.26 -28.30 22.33
C LEU A 111 -14.99 -27.51 22.04
N LEU A 112 -14.08 -28.08 21.23
CA LEU A 112 -12.87 -27.38 20.80
C LEU A 112 -13.24 -26.12 20.02
N LEU A 113 -14.20 -26.20 19.11
CA LEU A 113 -14.68 -25.07 18.32
C LEU A 113 -15.13 -23.89 19.19
N VAL A 114 -15.94 -24.16 20.22
CA VAL A 114 -16.43 -23.13 21.15
C VAL A 114 -15.29 -22.55 22.02
N LEU A 115 -14.26 -23.35 22.33
CA LEU A 115 -13.13 -22.92 23.15
C LEU A 115 -12.05 -22.17 22.37
N THR A 116 -11.83 -22.50 21.09
CA THR A 116 -10.75 -21.92 20.28
C THR A 116 -11.23 -20.78 19.40
N VAL A 117 -12.46 -20.86 18.87
CA VAL A 117 -12.99 -19.88 17.91
C VAL A 117 -13.84 -18.88 18.65
N THR A 118 -13.38 -17.64 18.63
CA THR A 118 -14.10 -16.54 19.25
C THR A 118 -15.32 -16.19 18.40
N ARG A 119 -16.51 -16.10 19.02
CA ARG A 119 -17.79 -15.87 18.32
C ARG A 119 -17.80 -14.67 17.37
N HIS A 120 -17.03 -13.62 17.70
CA HIS A 120 -16.95 -12.38 16.94
C HIS A 120 -15.87 -12.37 15.84
N GLN A 121 -14.96 -13.35 15.82
CA GLN A 121 -13.80 -13.33 14.92
C GLN A 121 -14.20 -13.39 13.43
N LEU A 122 -15.16 -14.23 13.06
CA LEU A 122 -15.69 -14.30 11.69
C LEU A 122 -16.50 -13.04 11.31
N PRO A 123 -17.47 -12.56 12.12
CA PRO A 123 -18.15 -11.30 11.86
C PRO A 123 -17.19 -10.12 11.62
N ASP A 124 -16.20 -9.94 12.51
CA ASP A 124 -15.25 -8.83 12.43
C ASP A 124 -14.40 -8.91 11.15
N ALA A 125 -13.98 -10.12 10.75
CA ALA A 125 -13.27 -10.34 9.50
C ALA A 125 -14.15 -10.05 8.27
N ILE A 126 -15.43 -10.44 8.28
CA ILE A 126 -16.39 -10.17 7.21
C ILE A 126 -16.58 -8.65 7.07
N ASP A 127 -16.73 -7.93 8.18
CA ASP A 127 -16.90 -6.48 8.17
C ASP A 127 -15.61 -5.75 7.73
N GLY A 128 -14.44 -6.26 8.12
CA GLY A 128 -13.15 -5.82 7.60
C GLY A 128 -13.08 -5.93 6.07
N LEU A 129 -13.48 -7.08 5.51
CA LEU A 129 -13.54 -7.27 4.05
C LEU A 129 -14.57 -6.36 3.37
N ARG A 130 -15.69 -6.04 4.03
CA ARG A 130 -16.70 -5.09 3.52
C ARG A 130 -16.19 -3.65 3.50
N ALA A 131 -15.27 -3.31 4.39
CA ALA A 131 -14.68 -1.97 4.46
C ALA A 131 -13.68 -1.68 3.33
N ILE A 132 -13.27 -2.70 2.55
CA ILE A 132 -12.36 -2.51 1.42
C ILE A 132 -13.09 -1.73 0.30
N PRO A 133 -12.57 -0.55 -0.13
CA PRO A 133 -13.17 0.21 -1.21
C PRO A 133 -12.93 -0.49 -2.56
N ILE A 134 -13.88 -1.32 -3.00
CA ILE A 134 -13.76 -2.18 -4.20
C ILE A 134 -13.39 -1.41 -5.49
N HIS A 135 -13.75 -0.12 -5.59
CA HIS A 135 -13.44 0.71 -6.75
C HIS A 135 -11.97 1.17 -6.80
N GLU A 136 -11.23 1.06 -5.69
CA GLU A 136 -9.80 1.40 -5.61
C GLU A 136 -8.88 0.19 -5.82
N VAL A 137 -9.42 -1.03 -5.85
CA VAL A 137 -8.63 -2.28 -5.92
C VAL A 137 -7.90 -2.42 -7.26
N GLY A 138 -8.44 -1.86 -8.35
CA GLY A 138 -7.76 -1.77 -9.64
C GLY A 138 -7.82 -3.02 -10.52
N SER A 139 -7.87 -4.23 -9.93
CA SER A 139 -8.03 -5.50 -10.66
C SER A 139 -9.41 -6.11 -10.48
N ALA A 140 -10.03 -6.51 -11.60
CA ALA A 140 -11.29 -7.23 -11.60
C ALA A 140 -11.17 -8.60 -10.91
N GLU A 141 -10.06 -9.31 -11.14
CA GLU A 141 -9.75 -10.60 -10.52
C GLU A 141 -9.61 -10.46 -9.00
N ALA A 142 -8.92 -9.43 -8.53
CA ALA A 142 -8.79 -9.15 -7.10
C ALA A 142 -10.15 -8.81 -6.47
N ILE A 143 -11.00 -8.03 -7.16
CA ILE A 143 -12.38 -7.75 -6.70
C ILE A 143 -13.19 -9.04 -6.57
N THR A 144 -13.15 -9.91 -7.58
CA THR A 144 -13.84 -11.21 -7.55
C THR A 144 -13.32 -12.08 -6.42
N ALA A 145 -12.00 -12.11 -6.21
CA ALA A 145 -11.39 -12.88 -5.14
C ALA A 145 -11.79 -12.39 -3.74
N ILE A 146 -11.79 -11.07 -3.51
CA ILE A 146 -12.28 -10.46 -2.26
C ILE A 146 -13.76 -10.81 -2.02
N ALA A 147 -14.60 -10.69 -3.05
CA ALA A 147 -16.02 -11.02 -2.95
C ALA A 147 -16.23 -12.51 -2.66
N GLY A 148 -15.48 -13.39 -3.32
CA GLY A 148 -15.50 -14.84 -3.10
C GLY A 148 -15.04 -15.23 -1.70
N LEU A 149 -13.97 -14.62 -1.20
CA LEU A 149 -13.50 -14.81 0.17
C LEU A 149 -14.57 -14.40 1.18
N ARG A 150 -15.15 -13.20 1.02
CA ARG A 150 -16.22 -12.70 1.88
C ARG A 150 -17.42 -13.64 1.89
N GLN A 151 -17.87 -14.08 0.73
CA GLN A 151 -19.01 -15.00 0.62
C GLN A 151 -18.73 -16.34 1.33
N THR A 152 -17.51 -16.84 1.16
CA THR A 152 -17.06 -18.08 1.82
C THR A 152 -17.09 -17.93 3.34
N LEU A 153 -16.63 -16.79 3.89
CA LEU A 153 -16.67 -16.53 5.33
C LEU A 153 -18.11 -16.40 5.86
N ILE A 154 -19.03 -15.80 5.10
CA ILE A 154 -20.45 -15.71 5.48
C ILE A 154 -21.07 -17.11 5.60
N TRP A 155 -20.80 -18.00 4.63
CA TRP A 155 -21.27 -19.37 4.71
C TRP A 155 -20.63 -20.15 5.86
N LEU A 156 -19.33 -19.94 6.09
CA LEU A 156 -18.64 -20.56 7.21
C LEU A 156 -19.24 -20.10 8.54
N GLN A 157 -19.48 -18.80 8.71
CA GLN A 157 -20.14 -18.24 9.88
C GLN A 157 -21.51 -18.87 10.11
N ALA A 158 -22.32 -19.01 9.06
CA ALA A 158 -23.65 -19.64 9.17
C ALA A 158 -23.55 -21.11 9.63
N GLU A 159 -22.52 -21.85 9.23
CA GLU A 159 -22.27 -23.21 9.73
C GLU A 159 -21.83 -23.23 11.20
N VAL A 160 -20.93 -22.31 11.61
CA VAL A 160 -20.48 -22.28 13.00
C VAL A 160 -21.57 -21.77 13.96
N GLU A 161 -22.43 -20.86 13.52
CA GLU A 161 -23.54 -20.34 14.35
C GLU A 161 -24.53 -21.43 14.75
N LYS A 162 -24.72 -22.48 13.95
CA LYS A 162 -25.54 -23.64 14.35
C LYS A 162 -25.03 -24.25 15.67
N VAL A 163 -23.70 -24.39 15.80
CA VAL A 163 -23.06 -24.91 17.01
C VAL A 163 -23.24 -23.95 18.19
N TRP A 164 -23.14 -22.64 17.97
CA TRP A 164 -23.34 -21.64 19.03
C TRP A 164 -24.78 -21.48 19.50
N THR A 165 -25.77 -21.84 18.67
CA THR A 165 -27.18 -21.82 19.06
C THR A 165 -27.57 -22.96 20.01
N MET A 166 -26.66 -23.90 20.30
CA MET A 166 -26.95 -24.98 21.23
C MET A 166 -27.14 -24.45 22.67
N PRO A 167 -28.24 -24.85 23.35
CA PRO A 167 -28.72 -24.16 24.54
C PRO A 167 -27.90 -24.37 25.82
N SER A 168 -27.02 -25.37 25.89
CA SER A 168 -26.21 -25.63 27.09
C SER A 168 -24.90 -26.37 26.80
N LEU A 169 -23.92 -26.18 27.69
CA LEU A 169 -22.67 -26.95 27.67
C LEU A 169 -22.94 -28.46 27.76
N ASP A 170 -23.94 -28.87 28.54
CA ASP A 170 -24.35 -30.27 28.63
C ASP A 170 -24.87 -30.80 27.29
N ALA A 171 -25.60 -29.99 26.52
CA ALA A 171 -26.04 -30.37 25.18
C ALA A 171 -24.85 -30.55 24.23
N LEU A 172 -23.84 -29.68 24.30
CA LEU A 172 -22.60 -29.82 23.52
C LEU A 172 -21.83 -31.10 23.89
N ILE A 173 -21.67 -31.37 25.19
CA ILE A 173 -21.01 -32.58 25.68
C ILE A 173 -21.78 -33.85 25.26
N GLN A 174 -23.11 -33.83 25.32
CA GLN A 174 -23.94 -34.94 24.88
C GLN A 174 -23.87 -35.14 23.36
N ALA A 175 -23.93 -34.07 22.56
CA ALA A 175 -23.81 -34.11 21.11
C ALA A 175 -22.45 -34.67 20.68
N ASP A 176 -21.37 -34.22 21.32
CA ASP A 176 -20.00 -34.71 21.07
C ASP A 176 -19.87 -36.20 21.42
N ARG A 177 -20.38 -36.63 22.59
CA ARG A 177 -20.41 -38.06 23.00
C ARG A 177 -21.23 -38.94 22.07
N GLN A 178 -22.37 -38.42 21.57
CA GLN A 178 -23.24 -39.14 20.64
C GLN A 178 -22.71 -39.11 19.20
N GLY A 179 -21.70 -38.31 18.91
CA GLY A 179 -21.17 -38.13 17.56
C GLY A 179 -22.16 -37.42 16.61
N VAL A 180 -23.15 -36.73 17.15
CA VAL A 180 -24.12 -35.96 16.38
C VAL A 180 -23.49 -34.60 16.11
N SER A 181 -23.11 -34.36 14.85
CA SER A 181 -22.56 -33.08 14.42
C SER A 181 -23.58 -32.32 13.60
N GLU A 182 -24.02 -31.16 14.11
CA GLU A 182 -24.88 -30.25 13.33
C GLU A 182 -24.10 -29.53 12.22
N MET A 183 -22.78 -29.42 12.38
CA MET A 183 -21.90 -28.84 11.39
C MET A 183 -21.35 -29.94 10.46
N ASN A 184 -21.55 -29.78 9.16
CA ASN A 184 -21.03 -30.73 8.18
C ASN A 184 -19.52 -30.53 7.98
N CYS A 185 -18.69 -31.47 8.48
CA CYS A 185 -17.22 -31.44 8.35
C CYS A 185 -16.74 -31.27 6.91
N ALA A 186 -17.38 -31.94 5.95
CA ALA A 186 -17.01 -31.86 4.55
C ALA A 186 -17.32 -30.46 3.98
N SER A 187 -18.47 -29.89 4.38
CA SER A 187 -18.84 -28.51 4.03
C SER A 187 -17.85 -27.49 4.60
N ALA A 188 -17.56 -27.55 5.91
CA ALA A 188 -16.65 -26.63 6.57
C ALA A 188 -15.23 -26.69 5.98
N ARG A 189 -14.69 -27.90 5.74
CA ARG A 189 -13.38 -28.07 5.06
C ARG A 189 -13.40 -27.52 3.64
N GLY A 190 -14.49 -27.76 2.90
CA GLY A 190 -14.68 -27.21 1.56
C GLY A 190 -14.66 -25.68 1.54
N LEU A 191 -15.29 -25.06 2.53
CA LEU A 191 -15.30 -23.60 2.72
C LEU A 191 -13.91 -23.08 3.11
N ILE A 192 -13.22 -23.69 4.07
CA ILE A 192 -11.85 -23.29 4.44
C ILE A 192 -10.90 -23.40 3.24
N ALA A 193 -10.97 -24.49 2.49
CA ALA A 193 -10.19 -24.65 1.26
C ALA A 193 -10.55 -23.61 0.19
N SER A 194 -11.83 -23.25 0.08
CA SER A 194 -12.28 -22.16 -0.79
C SER A 194 -11.70 -20.82 -0.36
N ALA A 195 -11.72 -20.49 0.94
CA ALA A 195 -11.15 -19.25 1.46
C ALA A 195 -9.65 -19.14 1.15
N ASN A 196 -8.89 -20.22 1.35
CA ASN A 196 -7.48 -20.29 0.96
C ASN A 196 -7.29 -20.01 -0.53
N ARG A 197 -8.06 -20.66 -1.42
CA ARG A 197 -7.97 -20.41 -2.87
C ARG A 197 -8.29 -18.96 -3.25
N GLN A 198 -9.30 -18.35 -2.63
CA GLN A 198 -9.67 -16.96 -2.90
C GLN A 198 -8.58 -15.99 -2.43
N TYR A 199 -7.98 -16.26 -1.27
CA TYR A 199 -6.84 -15.47 -0.79
C TYR A 199 -5.64 -15.56 -1.74
N GLU A 200 -5.24 -16.76 -2.14
CA GLU A 200 -4.13 -16.95 -3.10
C GLU A 200 -4.43 -16.29 -4.46
N ALA A 201 -5.67 -16.39 -4.95
CA ALA A 201 -6.09 -15.71 -6.17
C ALA A 201 -5.99 -14.18 -6.04
N MET A 202 -6.33 -13.62 -4.88
CA MET A 202 -6.19 -12.20 -4.59
C MET A 202 -4.71 -11.78 -4.56
N VAL A 203 -3.82 -12.54 -3.91
CA VAL A 203 -2.38 -12.29 -3.88
C VAL A 203 -1.82 -12.27 -5.31
N ALA A 204 -2.13 -13.29 -6.10
CA ALA A 204 -1.68 -13.40 -7.49
C ALA A 204 -2.27 -12.33 -8.41
N ALA A 205 -3.48 -11.84 -8.14
CA ALA A 205 -4.06 -10.73 -8.90
C ALA A 205 -3.36 -9.40 -8.58
N LEU A 206 -3.12 -9.11 -7.30
CA LEU A 206 -2.49 -7.86 -6.89
C LEU A 206 -1.01 -7.77 -7.27
N ASP A 207 -0.29 -8.90 -7.31
CA ASP A 207 1.12 -8.92 -7.72
C ASP A 207 1.32 -8.70 -9.24
N ARG A 208 0.32 -9.05 -10.06
CA ARG A 208 0.37 -8.85 -11.52
C ARG A 208 0.24 -7.39 -11.96
N ASP A 209 -0.34 -6.54 -11.10
CA ASP A 209 -0.55 -5.12 -11.39
C ASP A 209 0.63 -4.23 -10.95
N ILE A 210 1.73 -4.84 -10.46
CA ILE A 210 2.93 -4.16 -9.96
C ILE A 210 4.01 -4.04 -11.03
#